data_AF-A0A9D7G327-F1
#
_entry.id   AF-A0A9D7G327-F1
#
_cell.length_a   1.000
_cell.length_b   1.000
_cell.length_c   1.000
_cell.angle_alpha   90.00
_cell.angle_beta   90.00
_cell.angle_gamma   90.00
#
_symmetry.space_group_name_H-M   'P 1'
#
loop_
_entity.id
_entity.type
_entity.pdbx_description
1 polymer ?
#
loop_
_entity_poly.entity_id
_entity_poly.type
_entity_poly.pdbx_seq_one_letter_code
_entity_poly.pdbx_strand_id
1 'polypeptide(L)'
;MRLLTRRFTQSDPTHPKLRSVVSYPCFEYWVLLHFNYTRASLPSVGKRSCGKRMLDLLLTEWPGYKKGAKNVYLELARQDLTDIAIDRAARARADADATGDPDPSTEIDRLVLRLRQLSTEFLAISR
;
A
#
# COMPACT_ATOMS: atom_id res chain seq x y z
N MET A 1 36.10 -17.11 -3.16
CA MET A 1 34.81 -16.96 -2.45
C MET A 1 33.70 -16.90 -3.50
N ARG A 2 33.02 -18.03 -3.79
CA ARG A 2 32.00 -18.12 -4.84
C ARG A 2 30.66 -17.63 -4.29
N LEU A 3 30.15 -16.52 -4.82
CA LEU A 3 28.79 -16.06 -4.55
C LEU A 3 27.82 -17.00 -5.27
N LEU A 4 27.06 -17.79 -4.50
CA LEU A 4 25.94 -18.57 -5.02
C LEU A 4 24.80 -17.60 -5.37
N THR A 5 24.77 -17.13 -6.62
CA THR A 5 23.58 -16.48 -7.17
C THR A 5 22.55 -17.56 -7.46
N ARG A 6 21.68 -17.84 -6.48
CA ARG A 6 20.55 -18.75 -6.67
C ARG A 6 19.57 -18.06 -7.62
N ARG A 7 19.63 -18.41 -8.91
CA ARG A 7 18.62 -18.01 -9.89
C ARG A 7 17.31 -18.68 -9.47
N PHE A 8 16.31 -17.89 -9.11
CA PHE A 8 14.92 -18.34 -9.04
C PHE A 8 14.42 -18.55 -10.47
N THR A 9 14.79 -19.68 -11.07
CA THR A 9 14.22 -20.10 -12.35
C THR A 9 13.43 -21.37 -12.11
N GLN A 10 12.12 -21.25 -12.37
CA GLN A 10 11.09 -22.29 -12.46
C GLN A 10 10.24 -22.49 -11.19
N SER A 11 8.99 -22.00 -11.25
CA SER A 11 7.94 -22.26 -10.26
C SER A 11 7.35 -23.65 -10.48
N ASP A 12 7.48 -24.52 -9.49
CA ASP A 12 6.78 -25.80 -9.39
C ASP A 12 5.25 -25.58 -9.35
N PRO A 13 4.43 -26.24 -10.19
CA PRO A 13 2.98 -26.09 -10.21
C PRO A 13 2.26 -26.55 -8.92
N THR A 14 2.97 -27.27 -8.02
CA THR A 14 2.43 -27.68 -6.71
C THR A 14 2.52 -26.58 -5.65
N HIS A 15 3.25 -25.50 -5.90
CA HIS A 15 3.32 -24.38 -4.98
C HIS A 15 2.26 -23.32 -5.28
N PRO A 16 1.59 -22.77 -4.24
CA PRO A 16 0.61 -21.71 -4.44
C PRO A 16 1.25 -20.50 -5.11
N LYS A 17 0.59 -19.98 -6.16
CA LYS A 17 1.03 -18.78 -6.86
C LYS A 17 1.00 -17.58 -5.90
N LEU A 18 2.18 -17.06 -5.56
CA LEU A 18 2.32 -15.83 -4.80
C LEU A 18 2.06 -14.63 -5.72
N ARG A 19 1.16 -13.75 -5.31
CA ARG A 19 0.90 -12.47 -5.97
C ARG A 19 1.34 -11.34 -5.06
N SER A 20 2.22 -10.47 -5.55
CA SER A 20 2.64 -9.26 -4.84
C SER A 20 1.57 -8.18 -4.92
N VAL A 21 1.55 -7.32 -3.89
CA VAL A 21 0.77 -6.09 -3.83
C VAL A 21 1.77 -4.96 -3.66
N VAL A 22 1.82 -4.03 -4.61
CA VAL A 22 2.89 -3.02 -4.68
C VAL A 22 2.40 -1.65 -4.23
N SER A 23 3.29 -0.88 -3.60
CA SER A 23 3.02 0.52 -3.18
C SER A 23 4.24 1.38 -3.45
N TYR A 24 4.05 2.45 -4.22
CA TYR A 24 5.06 3.42 -4.62
C TYR A 24 4.81 4.76 -3.92
N PRO A 25 5.81 5.38 -3.28
CA PRO A 25 7.17 4.85 -3.07
C PRO A 25 7.24 3.84 -1.90
N CYS A 26 6.22 3.80 -1.04
CA CYS A 26 6.20 2.98 0.17
C CYS A 26 4.78 2.75 0.69
N PHE A 27 4.65 1.97 1.77
CA PHE A 27 3.37 1.68 2.42
C PHE A 27 2.70 2.93 3.00
N GLU A 28 3.47 3.90 3.46
CA GLU A 28 2.95 5.13 4.07
C GLU A 28 2.08 5.95 3.11
N TYR A 29 2.22 5.77 1.79
CA TYR A 29 1.29 6.35 0.82
C TYR A 29 -0.14 5.85 1.02
N TRP A 30 -0.35 4.55 1.27
CA TRP A 30 -1.68 3.99 1.57
C TRP A 30 -2.30 4.65 2.82
N VAL A 31 -1.49 4.93 3.84
CA VAL A 31 -1.96 5.61 5.05
C VAL A 31 -2.33 7.07 4.74
N LEU A 32 -1.50 7.78 3.97
CA LEU A 32 -1.78 9.15 3.54
C LEU A 32 -3.13 9.26 2.83
N LEU A 33 -3.47 8.30 1.97
CA LEU A 33 -4.72 8.29 1.20
C LEU A 33 -6.00 8.33 2.05
N HIS A 34 -5.94 8.00 3.34
CA HIS A 34 -7.09 8.16 4.25
C HIS A 34 -7.40 9.65 4.49
N PHE A 35 -6.37 10.50 4.53
CA PHE A 35 -6.50 11.92 4.83
C PHE A 35 -6.52 12.75 3.55
N ASN A 36 -5.54 12.50 2.66
CA ASN A 36 -5.28 13.35 1.51
C ASN A 36 -4.89 12.55 0.26
N TYR A 37 -5.27 13.04 -0.92
CA TYR A 37 -4.91 12.45 -2.21
C TYR A 37 -3.83 13.28 -2.89
N THR A 38 -2.79 12.64 -3.40
CA THR A 38 -1.76 13.29 -4.20
C THR A 38 -1.15 12.34 -5.20
N ARG A 39 -0.81 12.86 -6.38
CA ARG A 39 0.06 12.21 -7.38
C ARG A 39 1.39 12.96 -7.57
N ALA A 40 1.69 13.93 -6.70
CA ALA A 40 2.95 14.67 -6.75
C ALA A 40 4.11 13.72 -6.37
N SER A 41 5.04 13.51 -7.30
CA SER A 41 6.24 12.71 -7.02
C SER A 41 7.08 13.37 -5.92
N LEU A 42 7.61 12.52 -5.03
CA LEU A 42 8.46 12.92 -3.92
C LEU A 42 9.86 12.32 -4.11
N PRO A 43 10.65 12.79 -5.10
CA PRO A 43 11.98 12.25 -5.36
C PRO A 43 12.91 12.42 -4.15
N SER A 44 13.93 11.58 -4.04
CA SER A 44 14.94 11.73 -2.99
C SER A 44 15.64 13.10 -3.11
N VAL A 45 15.83 13.80 -1.99
CA VAL A 45 16.51 15.11 -1.94
C VAL A 45 17.52 15.10 -0.79
N GLY A 46 18.81 15.26 -1.13
CA GLY A 46 19.90 15.19 -0.16
C GLY A 46 19.92 13.84 0.58
N LYS A 47 19.85 13.88 1.92
CA LYS A 47 19.82 12.68 2.78
C LYS A 47 18.43 12.08 2.98
N ARG A 48 17.38 12.65 2.37
CA ARG A 48 15.99 12.17 2.53
C ARG A 48 15.60 11.30 1.34
N SER A 49 15.29 10.03 1.60
CA SER A 49 14.72 9.13 0.60
C SER A 49 13.29 9.52 0.25
N CYS A 50 12.79 9.06 -0.90
CA CYS A 50 11.38 9.22 -1.29
C CYS A 50 10.41 8.73 -0.20
N GLY A 51 10.67 7.57 0.41
CA GLY A 51 9.87 7.06 1.52
C GLY A 51 9.93 7.95 2.77
N LYS A 52 11.08 8.56 3.08
CA LYS A 52 11.19 9.52 4.19
C LYS A 52 10.38 10.79 3.91
N ARG A 53 10.40 11.28 2.66
CA ARG A 53 9.58 12.43 2.26
C ARG A 53 8.08 12.11 2.29
N MET A 54 7.68 10.91 1.89
CA MET A 54 6.28 10.46 2.00
C MET A 54 5.84 10.39 3.46
N LEU A 55 6.70 9.88 4.35
CA LEU A 55 6.45 9.91 5.79
C LEU A 55 6.33 11.35 6.32
N ASP A 56 7.23 12.26 5.91
CA ASP A 56 7.17 13.66 6.34
C ASP A 56 5.86 14.33 5.91
N LEU A 57 5.33 14.00 4.72
CA LEU A 57 4.01 14.45 4.27
C LEU A 57 2.87 13.83 5.09
N LEU A 58 2.91 12.53 5.36
CA LEU A 58 1.91 11.89 6.23
C LEU A 58 1.86 12.51 7.62
N LEU A 59 3.02 12.89 8.17
CA LEU A 59 3.10 13.50 9.50
C LEU A 59 2.48 14.91 9.56
N THR A 60 2.21 15.58 8.43
CA THR A 60 1.44 16.83 8.44
C THR A 60 -0.05 16.60 8.65
N GLU A 61 -0.57 15.47 8.16
CA GLU A 61 -1.97 15.05 8.34
C GLU A 61 -2.17 14.30 9.67
N TRP A 62 -1.19 13.48 10.06
CA TRP A 62 -1.24 12.68 11.28
C TRP A 62 0.10 12.73 12.04
N PRO A 63 0.32 13.77 12.86
CA PRO A 63 1.59 13.95 13.59
C PRO A 63 1.94 12.82 14.55
N GLY A 64 0.94 12.08 15.05
CA GLY A 64 1.11 10.95 15.96
C GLY A 64 1.51 9.64 15.28
N TYR A 65 1.50 9.56 13.95
CA TYR A 65 1.81 8.33 13.22
C TYR A 65 3.25 7.85 13.50
N LYS A 66 3.40 6.56 13.80
CA LYS A 66 4.70 5.90 13.93
C LYS A 66 4.71 4.62 13.11
N LYS A 67 5.80 4.40 12.37
CA LYS A 67 5.98 3.15 11.63
C LYS A 67 6.00 1.96 12.59
N GLY A 68 5.22 0.94 12.29
CA GLY A 68 5.06 -0.24 13.16
C GLY A 68 4.23 0.03 14.42
N ALA A 69 3.54 1.17 14.52
CA ALA A 69 2.58 1.39 15.58
C ALA A 69 1.49 0.30 15.56
N LYS A 70 1.12 -0.16 16.77
CA LYS A 70 -0.05 -1.01 16.94
C LYS A 70 -1.30 -0.16 16.71
N ASN A 71 -2.40 -0.78 16.30
CA ASN A 71 -3.72 -0.14 16.17
C ASN A 71 -3.89 0.90 15.06
N VAL A 72 -2.93 1.07 14.13
CA VAL A 72 -3.08 1.99 12.98
C VAL A 72 -4.42 1.77 12.25
N TYR A 73 -4.77 0.51 11.97
CA TYR A 73 -6.06 0.19 11.35
C TYR A 73 -7.25 0.64 12.20
N LEU A 74 -7.22 0.43 13.52
CA LEU A 74 -8.33 0.84 14.40
C LEU A 74 -8.49 2.35 14.44
N GLU A 75 -7.39 3.10 14.42
CA GLU A 75 -7.43 4.57 14.39
C GLU A 75 -7.97 5.12 13.06
N LEU A 76 -7.63 4.48 11.95
CA LEU A 76 -8.18 4.82 10.63
C LEU A 76 -9.65 4.41 10.49
N ALA A 77 -10.02 3.23 11.00
CA ALA A 77 -11.37 2.70 10.94
C ALA A 77 -12.35 3.53 11.79
N ARG A 78 -11.92 4.05 12.96
CA ARG A 78 -12.76 4.95 13.79
C ARG A 78 -13.19 6.23 13.09
N GLN A 79 -12.48 6.63 12.04
CA GLN A 79 -12.79 7.84 11.27
C GLN A 79 -13.59 7.52 10.01
N ASP A 80 -13.92 6.24 9.76
CA ASP A 80 -14.63 5.74 8.57
C ASP A 80 -13.97 6.16 7.24
N LEU A 81 -12.65 6.41 7.23
CA LEU A 81 -11.91 6.91 6.07
C LEU A 81 -11.42 5.82 5.12
N THR A 82 -11.64 4.54 5.45
CA THR A 82 -11.06 3.42 4.68
C THR A 82 -11.61 3.38 3.25
N ASP A 83 -12.90 3.62 3.06
CA ASP A 83 -13.51 3.57 1.73
C ASP A 83 -13.04 4.74 0.85
N ILE A 84 -12.85 5.90 1.46
CA ILE A 84 -12.23 7.06 0.80
C ILE A 84 -10.80 6.72 0.33
N ALA A 85 -10.02 6.03 1.16
CA ALA A 85 -8.67 5.61 0.78
C ALA A 85 -8.68 4.58 -0.37
N ILE A 86 -9.67 3.68 -0.40
CA ILE A 86 -9.88 2.71 -1.51
C ILE A 86 -10.12 3.46 -2.82
N ASP A 87 -11.05 4.41 -2.84
CA ASP A 87 -11.38 5.19 -4.04
C ASP A 87 -10.18 6.01 -4.54
N ARG A 88 -9.46 6.64 -3.60
CA ARG A 88 -8.24 7.40 -3.91
C ARG A 88 -7.11 6.52 -4.43
N ALA A 89 -6.94 5.31 -3.90
CA ALA A 89 -5.96 4.34 -4.40
C ALA A 89 -6.31 3.86 -5.81
N ALA A 90 -7.58 3.56 -6.06
CA ALA A 90 -8.07 3.20 -7.39
C ALA A 90 -7.83 4.33 -8.40
N ARG A 91 -8.13 5.57 -8.02
CA ARG A 91 -7.83 6.76 -8.83
C ARG A 91 -6.33 6.91 -9.12
N ALA A 92 -5.48 6.76 -8.10
CA ALA A 92 -4.03 6.87 -8.26
C ALA A 92 -3.46 5.82 -9.23
N ARG A 93 -3.98 4.59 -9.19
CA ARG A 93 -3.59 3.56 -10.15
C ARG A 93 -4.08 3.83 -11.57
N ALA A 94 -5.32 4.30 -11.73
CA ALA A 94 -5.83 4.63 -13.06
C ALA A 94 -4.98 5.74 -13.72
N ASP A 95 -4.55 6.73 -12.95
CA ASP A 95 -3.62 7.77 -13.40
C ASP A 95 -2.22 7.20 -13.71
N ALA A 96 -1.68 6.32 -12.86
CA ALA A 96 -0.41 5.64 -13.10
C ALA A 96 -0.43 4.80 -14.39
N ASP A 97 -1.52 4.07 -14.65
CA ASP A 97 -1.70 3.28 -15.87
C ASP A 97 -1.80 4.19 -17.11
N ALA A 98 -2.49 5.33 -17.00
CA ALA A 98 -2.65 6.28 -18.09
C ALA A 98 -1.36 7.04 -18.44
N THR A 99 -0.52 7.33 -17.45
CA THR A 99 0.72 8.10 -17.61
C THR A 99 1.95 7.23 -17.82
N GLY A 100 1.89 5.95 -17.45
CA GLY A 100 3.05 5.06 -17.39
C GLY A 100 3.99 5.35 -16.22
N ASP A 101 3.60 6.23 -15.27
CA ASP A 101 4.38 6.57 -14.09
C ASP A 101 3.75 5.98 -12.81
N PRO A 102 4.35 4.95 -12.19
CA PRO A 102 3.81 4.33 -10.99
C PRO A 102 3.90 5.20 -9.73
N ASP A 103 4.67 6.30 -9.69
CA ASP A 103 4.93 7.06 -8.45
C ASP A 103 4.05 8.34 -8.32
N PRO A 104 3.28 8.54 -7.23
CA PRO A 104 2.89 7.59 -6.18
C PRO A 104 1.59 6.82 -6.50
N SER A 105 1.59 5.49 -6.36
CA SER A 105 0.40 4.64 -6.57
C SER A 105 0.46 3.44 -5.61
N THR A 106 -0.67 2.77 -5.37
CA THR A 106 -0.70 1.60 -4.48
C THR A 106 -1.77 0.59 -4.88
N GLU A 107 -1.50 -0.68 -4.62
CA GLU A 107 -2.44 -1.80 -4.78
C GLU A 107 -3.02 -2.30 -3.45
N ILE A 108 -2.72 -1.64 -2.33
CA ILE A 108 -3.11 -2.11 -0.98
C ILE A 108 -4.64 -2.17 -0.82
N ASP A 109 -5.39 -1.28 -1.44
CA ASP A 109 -6.86 -1.36 -1.52
C ASP A 109 -7.35 -2.69 -2.12
N ARG A 110 -6.67 -3.25 -3.13
CA ARG A 110 -7.02 -4.58 -3.69
C ARG A 110 -6.88 -5.67 -2.64
N LEU A 111 -5.84 -5.59 -1.81
CA LEU A 111 -5.66 -6.51 -0.68
C LEU A 111 -6.78 -6.32 0.36
N VAL A 112 -7.09 -5.08 0.73
CA VAL A 112 -8.15 -4.76 1.69
C VAL A 112 -9.51 -5.27 1.20
N LEU A 113 -9.88 -5.00 -0.05
CA LEU A 113 -11.11 -5.49 -0.66
C LEU A 113 -11.16 -7.03 -0.67
N ARG A 114 -10.04 -7.70 -0.98
CA ARG A 114 -9.98 -9.16 -0.92
C ARG A 114 -10.15 -9.71 0.49
N LEU A 115 -9.56 -9.07 1.50
CA LEU A 115 -9.73 -9.47 2.90
C LEU A 115 -11.18 -9.27 3.38
N ARG A 116 -11.84 -8.17 3.01
CA ARG A 116 -13.27 -7.93 3.30
C ARG A 116 -14.16 -8.99 2.66
N GLN A 117 -13.89 -9.35 1.41
CA GLN A 117 -14.62 -10.41 0.71
C GLN A 117 -14.46 -11.75 1.43
N LEU A 118 -13.22 -12.16 1.74
CA LEU A 118 -12.94 -13.41 2.46
C LEU A 118 -13.61 -13.45 3.83
N SER A 119 -13.62 -12.33 4.56
CA SER A 119 -14.32 -12.22 5.84
C SER A 119 -15.82 -12.45 5.69
N THR A 120 -16.42 -11.93 4.62
CA THR A 120 -17.86 -12.08 4.34
C THR A 120 -18.19 -13.53 3.98
N GLU A 121 -17.38 -14.15 3.11
CA GLU A 121 -17.50 -15.56 2.72
C GLU A 121 -17.40 -16.48 3.94
N PHE A 122 -16.43 -16.24 4.83
CA PHE A 122 -16.26 -17.01 6.06
C PHE A 122 -17.47 -16.92 7.00
N LEU A 123 -18.03 -15.71 7.18
CA LEU A 123 -19.22 -15.51 8.00
C LEU A 123 -20.48 -16.13 7.40
N ALA A 124 -20.57 -16.23 6.07
CA ALA A 124 -21.69 -16.88 5.40
C ALA A 124 -21.66 -18.41 5.55
N ILE A 125 -20.47 -19.01 5.57
CA ILE A 125 -20.28 -20.47 5.78
C ILE A 125 -20.50 -20.87 7.25
N SER A 126 -20.27 -19.94 8.18
CA SER A 126 -20.39 -20.20 9.63
C SER A 126 -21.81 -20.05 10.18
N ARG A 127 -22.81 -19.80 9.32
CA ARG A 127 -24.24 -19.67 9.65
C ARG A 127 -24.99 -20.89 9.15
#